data_AF-A0A8T3TIG5-F1
#
_entry.id   AF-A0A8T3TIG5-F1
#
_cell.length_a   1.000
_cell.length_b   1.000
_cell.length_c   1.000
_cell.angle_alpha   90.00
_cell.angle_beta   90.00
_cell.angle_gamma   90.00
#
_symmetry.space_group_name_H-M   'P 1'
#
loop_
_entity.id
_entity.type
_entity.pdbx_description
1 polymer ?
#
loop_
_entity_poly.entity_id
_entity_poly.type
_entity_poly.pdbx_seq_one_letter_code
_entity_poly.pdbx_strand_id
1 'polypeptide(L)'
;MTAEGTQAISTEEAIARVVESAERMGVALDEGEAAEWIAAMAAEVTGGDVVLDVGTGVYGHRVTMLDFKPEDLAHFRKVAAVVGLEDRPGVATALALSGSAAQSKIHEYPADADFFERVHIKAPSREEACAILAEVIREKALSTFRGKTHRLCEVTFGTWQEAGTVGSKPVKKGSPMRWEPAAVQAGSMELLLSDGGTRQMTWQEASTDPGWCKLDWVIADEVRGRLANASNVLDPTWEDPEGKIIPLDGYLDPYFQEVYLEAESIPLFSRLVKELTGDAVDGYVDQLEDE
;
A
#
# COMPACT_ATOMS: atom_id res chain seq x y z
N MET A 1 26.31 -35.93 12.88
CA MET A 1 25.23 -35.30 13.67
C MET A 1 24.46 -34.44 12.71
N THR A 2 23.20 -34.81 12.54
CA THR A 2 22.27 -34.46 11.48
C THR A 2 21.85 -32.99 11.53
N ALA A 3 21.79 -32.37 10.35
CA ALA A 3 21.05 -31.16 10.12
C ALA A 3 19.57 -31.45 10.32
N GLU A 4 18.92 -30.72 11.23
CA GLU A 4 17.46 -30.66 11.31
C GLU A 4 17.00 -29.74 10.19
N GLY A 5 16.43 -30.34 9.15
CA GLY A 5 15.71 -29.62 8.12
C GLY A 5 14.35 -29.22 8.67
N THR A 6 14.04 -27.93 8.58
CA THR A 6 12.68 -27.41 8.70
C THR A 6 11.78 -28.19 7.75
N GLN A 7 10.84 -28.96 8.29
CA GLN A 7 9.83 -29.64 7.49
C GLN A 7 8.90 -28.58 6.91
N ALA A 8 8.80 -28.53 5.58
CA ALA A 8 7.77 -27.77 4.89
C ALA A 8 6.40 -28.24 5.41
N ILE A 9 5.63 -27.31 5.98
CA ILE A 9 4.27 -27.54 6.45
C ILE A 9 3.45 -27.99 5.24
N SER A 10 2.69 -29.08 5.38
CA SER A 10 1.85 -29.52 4.27
C SER A 10 0.70 -28.53 4.03
N THR A 11 0.27 -28.40 2.79
CA THR A 11 -0.83 -27.50 2.40
C THR A 11 -2.06 -27.68 3.30
N GLU A 12 -2.44 -28.92 3.62
CA GLU A 12 -3.58 -29.25 4.49
C GLU A 12 -3.41 -28.73 5.93
N GLU A 13 -2.19 -28.73 6.46
CA GLU A 13 -1.89 -28.20 7.80
C GLU A 13 -1.93 -26.66 7.83
N ALA A 14 -1.51 -25.99 6.76
CA ALA A 14 -1.64 -24.54 6.63
C ALA A 14 -3.11 -24.09 6.56
N ILE A 15 -3.95 -24.82 5.80
CA ILE A 15 -5.40 -24.56 5.71
C ILE A 15 -6.05 -24.64 7.09
N ALA A 16 -5.75 -25.72 7.83
CA ALA A 16 -6.33 -25.94 9.15
C ALA A 16 -6.00 -24.81 10.15
N ARG A 17 -4.77 -24.26 10.11
CA ARG A 17 -4.33 -23.18 11.01
C ARG A 17 -5.01 -21.84 10.71
N VAL A 18 -5.29 -21.54 9.44
CA VAL A 18 -6.01 -20.31 9.04
C VAL A 18 -7.47 -20.38 9.49
N VAL A 19 -8.14 -21.53 9.30
CA VAL A 19 -9.53 -21.75 9.76
C VAL A 19 -9.64 -21.63 11.29
N GLU A 20 -8.74 -22.27 12.04
CA GLU A 20 -8.69 -22.18 13.50
C GLU A 20 -8.46 -20.74 13.99
N SER A 21 -7.65 -19.96 13.28
CA SER A 21 -7.39 -18.56 13.61
C SER A 21 -8.60 -17.65 13.36
N ALA A 22 -9.32 -17.86 12.25
CA ALA A 22 -10.54 -17.13 11.93
C ALA A 22 -11.66 -17.39 12.96
N GLU A 23 -11.85 -18.64 13.37
CA GLU A 23 -12.81 -19.02 14.41
C GLU A 23 -12.48 -18.35 15.75
N ARG A 24 -11.20 -18.32 16.13
CA ARG A 24 -10.74 -17.66 17.36
C ARG A 24 -10.98 -16.15 17.35
N MET A 25 -10.95 -15.53 16.17
CA MET A 25 -11.16 -14.09 15.99
C MET A 25 -12.64 -13.71 15.80
N GLY A 26 -13.55 -14.69 15.75
CA GLY A 26 -14.99 -14.45 15.59
C GLY A 26 -15.36 -13.91 14.21
N VAL A 27 -14.52 -14.16 13.20
CA VAL A 27 -14.78 -13.79 11.81
C VAL A 27 -15.73 -14.84 11.21
N ALA A 28 -16.84 -14.40 10.63
CA ALA A 28 -17.73 -15.29 9.90
C ALA A 28 -17.08 -15.62 8.55
N LEU A 29 -16.62 -16.86 8.39
CA LEU A 29 -15.97 -17.35 7.18
C LEU A 29 -16.90 -18.35 6.47
N ASP A 30 -17.04 -18.25 5.15
CA ASP A 30 -17.60 -19.36 4.37
C ASP A 30 -16.51 -20.42 4.22
N GLU A 31 -16.64 -21.53 4.96
CA GLU A 31 -15.64 -22.60 5.02
C GLU A 31 -15.32 -23.20 3.63
N GLY A 32 -16.28 -23.17 2.70
CA GLY A 32 -16.09 -23.67 1.34
C GLY A 32 -15.26 -22.71 0.47
N GLU A 33 -15.62 -21.42 0.47
CA GLU A 33 -14.90 -20.41 -0.32
C GLU A 33 -13.49 -20.17 0.24
N ALA A 34 -13.32 -20.22 1.57
CA ALA A 34 -12.01 -20.08 2.19
C ALA A 34 -11.08 -21.26 1.91
N ALA A 35 -11.61 -22.49 1.89
CA ALA A 35 -10.82 -23.67 1.54
C ALA A 35 -10.36 -23.63 0.07
N GLU A 36 -11.21 -23.17 -0.85
CA GLU A 36 -10.85 -22.95 -2.26
C GLU A 36 -9.81 -21.82 -2.41
N TRP A 37 -9.95 -20.73 -1.66
CA TRP A 37 -9.01 -19.62 -1.64
C TRP A 37 -7.61 -20.04 -1.14
N ILE A 38 -7.54 -20.78 -0.03
CA ILE A 38 -6.27 -21.27 0.52
C ILE A 38 -5.63 -22.31 -0.40
N ALA A 39 -6.42 -23.22 -0.99
CA ALA A 39 -5.93 -24.19 -1.96
C ALA A 39 -5.38 -23.52 -3.24
N ALA A 40 -6.01 -22.43 -3.69
CA ALA A 40 -5.53 -21.64 -4.82
C ALA A 40 -4.23 -20.88 -4.49
N MET A 41 -4.11 -20.31 -3.27
CA MET A 41 -2.86 -19.71 -2.80
C MET A 41 -1.70 -20.71 -2.75
N ALA A 42 -1.94 -21.91 -2.21
CA ALA A 42 -0.93 -22.94 -2.08
C ALA A 42 -0.49 -23.54 -3.43
N ALA A 43 -1.32 -23.44 -4.46
CA ALA A 43 -1.00 -23.88 -5.82
C ALA A 43 -0.16 -22.85 -6.61
N GLU A 44 -0.09 -21.59 -6.17
CA GLU A 44 0.53 -20.48 -6.90
C GLU A 44 1.83 -19.95 -6.25
N VAL A 45 2.66 -20.87 -5.73
CA VAL A 45 4.03 -20.60 -5.22
C VAL A 45 4.98 -20.05 -6.32
N THR A 46 4.55 -20.03 -7.58
CA THR A 46 5.29 -19.45 -8.70
C THR A 46 4.38 -18.51 -9.50
N GLY A 47 4.24 -17.26 -9.05
CA GLY A 47 3.69 -16.14 -9.84
C GLY A 47 2.44 -16.47 -10.65
N GLY A 48 1.29 -16.48 -9.96
CA GLY A 48 -0.01 -16.89 -10.47
C GLY A 48 -0.66 -15.95 -11.49
N ASP A 49 -1.56 -16.54 -12.29
CA ASP A 49 -2.22 -15.92 -13.45
C ASP A 49 -2.96 -14.62 -13.08
N VAL A 50 -2.56 -13.50 -13.66
CA VAL A 50 -3.31 -12.24 -13.57
C VAL A 50 -4.61 -12.40 -14.35
N VAL A 51 -5.74 -12.22 -13.67
CA VAL A 51 -7.08 -12.30 -14.28
C VAL A 51 -7.62 -10.90 -14.50
N LEU A 52 -8.06 -10.61 -15.73
CA LEU A 52 -8.80 -9.41 -16.08
C LEU A 52 -10.29 -9.74 -16.21
N ASP A 53 -11.13 -9.05 -15.45
CA ASP A 53 -12.57 -9.03 -15.70
C ASP A 53 -12.89 -8.01 -16.79
N VAL A 54 -13.14 -8.50 -18.00
CA VAL A 54 -13.44 -7.67 -19.18
C VAL A 54 -14.73 -6.86 -19.00
N GLY A 55 -15.67 -7.32 -18.17
CA GLY A 55 -16.94 -6.62 -17.93
C GLY A 55 -16.77 -5.38 -17.06
N THR A 56 -15.85 -5.40 -16.11
CA THR A 56 -15.66 -4.34 -15.11
C THR A 56 -14.37 -3.54 -15.29
N GLY A 57 -13.39 -4.10 -16.01
CA GLY A 57 -12.08 -3.52 -16.26
C GLY A 57 -11.07 -3.71 -15.11
N VAL A 58 -11.46 -4.40 -14.03
CA VAL A 58 -10.54 -4.67 -12.91
C VAL A 58 -9.69 -5.90 -13.17
N TYR A 59 -8.49 -5.92 -12.59
CA TYR A 59 -7.61 -7.07 -12.69
C TYR A 59 -6.83 -7.29 -11.40
N GLY A 60 -6.35 -8.50 -11.19
CA GLY A 60 -5.56 -8.83 -10.02
C GLY A 60 -5.07 -10.25 -10.08
N HIS A 61 -4.38 -10.67 -9.02
CA HIS A 61 -4.01 -12.07 -8.85
C HIS A 61 -5.27 -12.94 -8.82
N ARG A 62 -5.24 -14.10 -9.48
CA ARG A 62 -6.41 -14.98 -9.63
C ARG A 62 -7.13 -15.27 -8.32
N VAL A 63 -6.36 -15.57 -7.28
CA VAL A 63 -6.84 -15.82 -5.91
C VAL A 63 -7.65 -14.63 -5.38
N THR A 64 -7.10 -13.42 -5.48
CA THR A 64 -7.77 -12.19 -5.02
C THR A 64 -9.06 -11.95 -5.81
N MET A 65 -9.03 -12.18 -7.12
CA MET A 65 -10.18 -11.99 -7.98
C MET A 65 -11.32 -13.00 -7.70
N LEU A 66 -11.03 -14.18 -7.12
CA LEU A 66 -12.07 -15.11 -6.66
C LEU A 66 -12.85 -14.57 -5.47
N ASP A 67 -12.26 -13.70 -4.65
CA ASP A 67 -12.85 -13.09 -3.44
C ASP A 67 -13.41 -11.67 -3.70
N PHE A 68 -13.33 -11.18 -4.94
CA PHE A 68 -13.82 -9.85 -5.28
C PHE A 68 -15.27 -9.85 -5.80
N LYS A 69 -16.13 -9.01 -5.22
CA LYS A 69 -17.50 -8.73 -5.66
C LYS A 69 -17.54 -7.34 -6.30
N PRO A 70 -18.01 -7.20 -7.55
CA PRO A 70 -18.04 -5.92 -8.25
C PRO A 70 -19.14 -4.96 -7.77
N GLU A 71 -20.02 -5.39 -6.87
CA GLU A 71 -21.19 -4.63 -6.41
C GLU A 71 -20.80 -3.28 -5.76
N ASP A 72 -19.67 -3.25 -5.06
CA ASP A 72 -19.12 -2.03 -4.43
C ASP A 72 -18.08 -1.30 -5.27
N LEU A 73 -17.74 -1.81 -6.46
CA LEU A 73 -16.70 -1.22 -7.32
C LEU A 73 -16.99 0.23 -7.69
N ALA A 74 -18.26 0.57 -7.94
CA ALA A 74 -18.66 1.94 -8.23
C ALA A 74 -18.47 2.89 -7.03
N HIS A 75 -18.59 2.38 -5.81
CA HIS A 75 -18.26 3.12 -4.60
C HIS A 75 -16.74 3.29 -4.47
N PHE A 76 -15.98 2.21 -4.61
CA PHE A 76 -14.53 2.26 -4.55
C PHE A 76 -13.90 3.18 -5.60
N ARG A 77 -14.40 3.19 -6.84
CA ARG A 77 -13.96 4.15 -7.88
C ARG A 77 -14.22 5.61 -7.51
N LYS A 78 -15.28 5.91 -6.75
CA LYS A 78 -15.51 7.27 -6.23
C LYS A 78 -14.49 7.65 -5.16
N VAL A 79 -14.11 6.70 -4.31
CA VAL A 79 -13.06 6.90 -3.30
C VAL A 79 -11.68 7.00 -3.96
N ALA A 80 -11.40 6.16 -4.96
CA ALA A 80 -10.21 6.18 -5.80
C ALA A 80 -9.92 7.56 -6.39
N ALA A 81 -10.96 8.26 -6.88
CA ALA A 81 -10.83 9.63 -7.38
C ALA A 81 -10.34 10.64 -6.33
N VAL A 82 -10.54 10.35 -5.04
CA VAL A 82 -9.97 11.15 -3.94
C VAL A 82 -8.55 10.69 -3.64
N VAL A 83 -8.32 9.38 -3.46
CA VAL A 83 -7.08 8.88 -2.86
C VAL A 83 -5.95 8.62 -3.86
N GLY A 84 -6.27 8.25 -5.11
CA GLY A 84 -5.31 7.82 -6.13
C GLY A 84 -4.59 8.95 -6.84
N LEU A 85 -3.30 8.81 -7.06
CA LEU A 85 -2.47 9.79 -7.78
C LEU A 85 -2.81 9.85 -9.27
N GLU A 86 -2.46 10.97 -9.90
CA GLU A 86 -2.69 11.16 -11.34
C GLU A 86 -1.38 10.93 -12.13
N ASP A 87 -1.52 10.23 -13.25
CA ASP A 87 -0.49 10.15 -14.29
C ASP A 87 -0.09 11.55 -14.78
N ARG A 88 1.22 11.75 -14.98
CA ARG A 88 1.77 12.98 -15.56
C ARG A 88 3.06 12.68 -16.32
N PRO A 89 3.60 13.60 -17.14
CA PRO A 89 4.87 13.36 -17.81
C PRO A 89 5.97 12.93 -16.81
N GLY A 90 6.51 11.74 -16.99
CA GLY A 90 7.54 11.17 -16.11
C GLY A 90 7.03 10.43 -14.88
N VAL A 91 5.71 10.38 -14.62
CA VAL A 91 5.12 9.62 -13.51
C VAL A 91 3.93 8.82 -14.02
N ALA A 92 3.96 7.51 -13.83
CA ALA A 92 2.86 6.61 -14.14
C ALA A 92 2.41 5.90 -12.86
N THR A 93 1.10 5.71 -12.68
CA THR A 93 0.55 5.10 -11.47
C THR A 93 -0.39 3.92 -11.78
N ALA A 94 -0.53 3.02 -10.81
CA ALA A 94 -1.46 1.91 -10.87
C ALA A 94 -2.10 1.73 -9.49
N LEU A 95 -3.34 2.17 -9.35
CA LEU A 95 -4.10 2.09 -8.11
C LEU A 95 -4.86 0.77 -8.00
N ALA A 96 -4.74 0.13 -6.84
CA ALA A 96 -5.44 -1.07 -6.46
C ALA A 96 -6.17 -0.91 -5.12
N LEU A 97 -7.23 -1.66 -4.94
CA LEU A 97 -7.74 -2.00 -3.61
C LEU A 97 -6.78 -2.98 -2.96
N SER A 98 -6.60 -2.86 -1.65
CA SER A 98 -5.73 -3.76 -0.88
C SER A 98 -6.39 -4.19 0.43
N GLY A 99 -5.80 -5.21 1.07
CA GLY A 99 -6.25 -5.72 2.36
C GLY A 99 -7.75 -6.10 2.36
N SER A 100 -8.46 -5.69 3.41
CA SER A 100 -9.88 -6.01 3.57
C SER A 100 -10.77 -5.48 2.44
N ALA A 101 -10.37 -4.40 1.75
CA ALA A 101 -11.13 -3.84 0.63
C ALA A 101 -11.00 -4.69 -0.65
N ALA A 102 -9.94 -5.49 -0.77
CA ALA A 102 -9.73 -6.45 -1.85
C ALA A 102 -10.36 -7.83 -1.58
N GLN A 103 -10.78 -8.10 -0.33
CA GLN A 103 -11.28 -9.39 0.16
C GLN A 103 -12.80 -9.37 0.44
N SER A 104 -13.59 -8.98 -0.55
CA SER A 104 -15.00 -8.59 -0.35
C SER A 104 -16.03 -9.72 -0.18
N LYS A 105 -15.71 -11.00 -0.45
CA LYS A 105 -16.59 -12.12 -0.07
C LYS A 105 -16.32 -12.56 1.36
N ILE A 106 -15.04 -12.59 1.77
CA ILE A 106 -14.63 -12.87 3.16
C ILE A 106 -15.07 -11.71 4.07
N HIS A 107 -14.90 -10.47 3.64
CA HIS A 107 -15.34 -9.27 4.34
C HIS A 107 -16.46 -8.55 3.57
N GLU A 108 -17.71 -8.96 3.81
CA GLU A 108 -18.90 -8.37 3.17
C GLU A 108 -19.03 -6.85 3.42
N TYR A 109 -18.41 -6.34 4.49
CA TYR A 109 -18.38 -4.91 4.82
C TYR A 109 -17.00 -4.51 5.38
N PRO A 110 -16.02 -4.13 4.53
CA PRO A 110 -14.75 -3.65 5.03
C PRO A 110 -14.97 -2.41 5.92
N ALA A 111 -14.25 -2.37 7.05
CA ALA A 111 -14.34 -1.27 8.01
C ALA A 111 -13.70 0.01 7.46
N ASP A 112 -12.63 -0.17 6.68
CA ASP A 112 -11.80 0.87 6.08
C ASP A 112 -11.66 0.64 4.56
N ALA A 113 -11.38 1.71 3.82
CA ALA A 113 -11.13 1.65 2.37
C ALA A 113 -9.63 1.76 2.11
N ASP A 114 -8.95 0.62 2.10
CA ASP A 114 -7.51 0.54 1.89
C ASP A 114 -7.14 0.41 0.41
N PHE A 115 -6.19 1.26 0.01
CA PHE A 115 -5.63 1.26 -1.33
C PHE A 115 -4.12 1.09 -1.27
N PHE A 116 -3.62 0.53 -2.36
CA PHE A 116 -2.22 0.42 -2.67
C PHE A 116 -2.00 1.03 -4.06
N GLU A 117 -0.94 1.80 -4.23
CA GLU A 117 -0.65 2.43 -5.51
C GLU A 117 0.82 2.30 -5.88
N ARG A 118 1.06 1.67 -7.04
CA ARG A 118 2.39 1.69 -7.65
C ARG A 118 2.62 3.05 -8.25
N VAL A 119 3.74 3.69 -7.90
CA VAL A 119 4.12 5.01 -8.39
C VAL A 119 5.46 4.91 -9.09
N HIS A 120 5.47 4.94 -10.42
CA HIS A 120 6.68 4.74 -11.20
C HIS A 120 7.16 6.04 -11.82
N ILE A 121 8.38 6.44 -11.48
CA ILE A 121 8.97 7.73 -11.83
C ILE A 121 10.14 7.52 -12.78
N LYS A 122 10.16 8.26 -13.90
CA LYS A 122 11.31 8.36 -14.80
C LYS A 122 12.01 9.69 -14.57
N ALA A 123 13.27 9.64 -14.17
CA ALA A 123 14.06 10.84 -13.88
C ALA A 123 15.55 10.57 -14.14
N PRO A 124 16.37 11.60 -14.40
CA PRO A 124 17.79 11.41 -14.68
C PRO A 124 18.62 11.03 -13.45
N SER A 125 18.11 11.24 -12.22
CA SER A 125 18.78 10.82 -10.99
C SER A 125 17.76 10.45 -9.91
N ARG A 126 18.22 9.69 -8.89
CA ARG A 126 17.41 9.33 -7.72
C ARG A 126 16.92 10.58 -6.99
N GLU A 127 17.78 11.58 -6.85
CA GLU A 127 17.46 12.83 -6.17
C GLU A 127 16.31 13.56 -6.88
N GLU A 128 16.31 13.58 -8.22
CA GLU A 128 15.23 14.17 -8.99
C GLU A 128 13.94 13.32 -8.90
N ALA A 129 14.05 11.99 -8.91
CA ALA A 129 12.90 11.11 -8.70
C ALA A 129 12.25 11.31 -7.31
N CYS A 130 13.07 11.42 -6.26
CA CYS A 130 12.65 11.74 -4.91
C CYS A 130 11.96 13.11 -4.82
N ALA A 131 12.48 14.12 -5.53
CA ALA A 131 11.88 15.44 -5.57
C ALA A 131 10.51 15.43 -6.28
N ILE A 132 10.39 14.69 -7.40
CA ILE A 132 9.12 14.48 -8.11
C ILE A 132 8.12 13.76 -7.21
N LEU A 133 8.53 12.70 -6.51
CA LEU A 133 7.68 11.97 -5.56
C LEU A 133 7.15 12.91 -4.47
N ALA A 134 8.02 13.75 -3.90
CA ALA A 134 7.65 14.72 -2.88
C ALA A 134 6.64 15.74 -3.38
N GLU A 135 6.78 16.20 -4.63
CA GLU A 135 5.82 17.10 -5.27
C GLU A 135 4.47 16.43 -5.47
N VAL A 136 4.45 15.24 -6.06
CA VAL A 136 3.24 14.45 -6.35
C VAL A 136 2.43 14.18 -5.08
N ILE A 137 3.09 13.70 -4.01
CA ILE A 137 2.44 13.41 -2.73
C ILE A 137 1.85 14.69 -2.13
N ARG A 138 2.63 15.77 -2.10
CA ARG A 138 2.20 17.02 -1.48
C ARG A 138 1.07 17.67 -2.27
N GLU A 139 1.16 17.70 -3.59
CA GLU A 139 0.09 18.20 -4.45
C GLU A 139 -1.20 17.41 -4.21
N LYS A 140 -1.13 16.08 -4.17
CA LYS A 140 -2.29 15.24 -3.87
C LYS A 140 -2.88 15.60 -2.51
N ALA A 141 -2.06 15.58 -1.46
CA ALA A 141 -2.48 15.90 -0.10
C ALA A 141 -3.15 17.29 -0.01
N LEU A 142 -2.63 18.30 -0.72
CA LEU A 142 -3.21 19.65 -0.72
C LEU A 142 -4.49 19.74 -1.56
N SER A 143 -4.54 19.08 -2.70
CA SER A 143 -5.74 19.05 -3.56
C SER A 143 -6.92 18.35 -2.88
N THR A 144 -6.66 17.37 -2.02
CA THR A 144 -7.67 16.63 -1.25
C THR A 144 -7.61 16.92 0.25
N PHE A 145 -7.04 18.07 0.62
CA PHE A 145 -6.95 18.52 2.01
C PHE A 145 -8.34 18.58 2.66
N ARG A 146 -9.33 19.08 1.91
CA ARG A 146 -10.71 19.26 2.38
C ARG A 146 -11.71 19.25 1.21
N GLY A 147 -12.55 18.20 1.13
CA GLY A 147 -13.63 18.09 0.14
C GLY A 147 -15.04 18.19 0.70
N LYS A 148 -16.07 17.88 -0.10
CA LYS A 148 -17.43 17.69 0.45
C LYS A 148 -17.54 16.41 1.26
N THR A 149 -16.88 15.36 0.77
CA THR A 149 -16.99 13.99 1.26
C THR A 149 -15.70 13.46 1.90
N HIS A 150 -14.65 14.26 2.03
CA HIS A 150 -13.37 13.79 2.56
C HIS A 150 -12.58 14.87 3.31
N ARG A 151 -11.67 14.45 4.18
CA ARG A 151 -10.70 15.27 4.91
C ARG A 151 -9.38 14.51 4.97
N LEU A 152 -8.27 15.16 4.64
CA LEU A 152 -6.94 14.60 4.89
C LEU A 152 -6.68 14.54 6.40
N CYS A 153 -6.12 13.42 6.86
CA CYS A 153 -5.83 13.17 8.26
C CYS A 153 -4.33 13.17 8.55
N GLU A 154 -3.53 12.49 7.73
CA GLU A 154 -2.09 12.35 7.92
C GLU A 154 -1.42 12.03 6.58
N VAL A 155 -0.15 12.42 6.45
CA VAL A 155 0.75 11.92 5.40
C VAL A 155 2.00 11.36 6.05
N THR A 156 2.35 10.12 5.74
CA THR A 156 3.65 9.55 6.11
C THR A 156 4.59 9.68 4.92
N PHE A 157 5.69 10.43 5.10
CA PHE A 157 6.68 10.71 4.06
C PHE A 157 8.00 11.18 4.66
N GLY A 158 9.08 10.47 4.39
CA GLY A 158 10.42 10.75 4.90
C GLY A 158 10.81 9.86 6.09
N THR A 159 12.12 9.76 6.35
CA THR A 159 12.68 8.99 7.47
C THR A 159 13.48 9.88 8.43
N TRP A 160 13.21 9.79 9.74
CA TRP A 160 13.94 10.54 10.75
C TRP A 160 15.42 10.17 10.81
N GLN A 161 16.32 11.13 10.57
CA GLN A 161 17.77 10.92 10.62
C GLN A 161 18.36 11.06 12.03
N GLU A 162 17.59 11.61 12.96
CA GLU A 162 17.90 11.79 14.37
C GLU A 162 16.64 11.66 15.23
N ALA A 163 16.81 11.36 16.52
CA ALA A 163 15.69 11.24 17.45
C ALA A 163 15.33 12.60 18.05
N GLY A 164 14.07 12.77 18.47
CA GLY A 164 13.59 14.00 19.07
C GLY A 164 12.12 13.92 19.44
N THR A 165 11.44 15.06 19.49
CA THR A 165 10.00 15.16 19.75
C THR A 165 9.36 16.13 18.77
N VAL A 166 8.26 15.72 18.13
CA VAL A 166 7.42 16.60 17.30
C VAL A 166 6.12 16.87 18.07
N GLY A 167 5.89 18.12 18.45
CA GLY A 167 4.81 18.48 19.37
C GLY A 167 4.96 17.76 20.71
N SER A 168 4.07 16.80 21.00
CA SER A 168 4.14 15.95 22.20
C SER A 168 4.58 14.51 21.92
N LYS A 169 4.84 14.15 20.64
CA LYS A 169 5.11 12.77 20.21
C LYS A 169 6.63 12.55 20.08
N PRO A 170 7.22 11.61 20.83
CA PRO A 170 8.62 11.25 20.65
C PRO A 170 8.82 10.52 19.32
N VAL A 171 9.93 10.80 18.64
CA VAL A 171 10.32 10.16 17.37
C VAL A 171 11.72 9.56 17.47
N LYS A 172 11.93 8.44 16.80
CA LYS A 172 13.20 7.69 16.80
C LYS A 172 13.91 7.86 15.46
N LYS A 173 15.24 7.85 15.48
CA LYS A 173 16.02 7.70 14.25
C LYS A 173 15.60 6.43 13.50
N GLY A 174 15.44 6.50 12.19
CA GLY A 174 15.00 5.43 11.31
C GLY A 174 13.48 5.22 11.26
N SER A 175 12.69 5.94 12.09
CA SER A 175 11.23 5.85 12.01
C SER A 175 10.66 6.77 10.93
N PRO A 176 9.51 6.42 10.31
CA PRO A 176 8.85 7.28 9.33
C PRO A 176 8.41 8.62 9.93
N MET A 177 8.47 9.67 9.13
CA MET A 177 7.95 10.99 9.47
C MET A 177 6.46 11.07 9.17
N ARG A 178 5.68 11.47 10.18
CA ARG A 178 4.23 11.68 10.06
C ARG A 178 3.93 13.16 10.05
N TRP A 179 3.23 13.61 9.02
CA TRP A 179 2.89 15.00 8.78
C TRP A 179 1.40 15.19 9.02
N GLU A 180 1.06 16.03 9.98
CA GLU A 180 -0.30 16.54 10.10
C GLU A 180 -0.62 17.44 8.89
N PRO A 181 -1.90 17.59 8.49
CA PRO A 181 -2.27 18.35 7.31
C PRO A 181 -1.73 19.79 7.33
N ALA A 182 -1.72 20.44 8.49
CA ALA A 182 -1.15 21.77 8.64
C ALA A 182 0.37 21.82 8.36
N ALA A 183 1.12 20.77 8.74
CA ALA A 183 2.55 20.66 8.46
C ALA A 183 2.81 20.40 6.96
N VAL A 184 1.97 19.60 6.30
CA VAL A 184 2.03 19.40 4.83
C VAL A 184 1.81 20.73 4.11
N GLN A 185 0.81 21.51 4.54
CA GLN A 185 0.54 22.85 3.99
C GLN A 185 1.70 23.81 4.23
N ALA A 186 2.26 23.85 5.44
CA ALA A 186 3.42 24.66 5.76
C ALA A 186 4.69 24.20 5.02
N GLY A 187 4.78 22.92 4.64
CA GLY A 187 5.98 22.31 4.06
C GLY A 187 7.12 22.15 5.07
N SER A 188 6.82 22.20 6.37
CA SER A 188 7.81 21.99 7.44
C SER A 188 7.13 21.63 8.77
N MET A 189 7.89 21.01 9.66
CA MET A 189 7.52 20.77 11.06
C MET A 189 8.71 21.06 11.98
N GLU A 190 8.46 21.32 13.26
CA GLU A 190 9.51 21.54 14.25
C GLU A 190 9.85 20.22 14.97
N LEU A 191 11.14 19.91 15.06
CA LEU A 191 11.71 18.83 15.85
C LEU A 191 12.45 19.42 17.04
N LEU A 192 12.02 19.05 18.25
CA LEU A 192 12.75 19.33 19.49
C LEU A 192 13.78 18.22 19.75
N LEU A 193 15.05 18.60 19.82
CA LEU A 193 16.17 17.71 20.08
C LEU A 193 16.33 17.45 21.59
N SER A 194 17.05 16.39 21.92
CA SER A 194 17.30 15.98 23.31
C SER A 194 18.15 16.98 24.11
N ASP A 195 18.91 17.84 23.44
CA ASP A 195 19.70 18.93 24.05
C ASP A 195 18.89 20.22 24.27
N GLY A 196 17.61 20.22 23.90
CA GLY A 196 16.71 21.38 23.99
C GLY A 196 16.78 22.32 22.79
N GLY A 197 17.61 22.03 21.78
CA GLY A 197 17.61 22.74 20.51
C GLY A 197 16.37 22.42 19.67
N THR A 198 15.91 23.37 18.87
CA THR A 198 14.86 23.14 17.86
C THR A 198 15.45 23.12 16.47
N ARG A 199 15.00 22.17 15.65
CA ARG A 199 15.35 22.07 14.23
C ARG A 199 14.07 22.12 13.42
N GLN A 200 14.03 22.98 12.40
CA GLN A 200 12.97 22.94 11.40
C GLN A 200 13.28 21.82 10.40
N MET A 201 12.39 20.84 10.30
CA MET A 201 12.43 19.78 9.29
C MET A 201 11.55 20.20 8.12
N THR A 202 12.14 20.34 6.94
CA THR A 202 11.41 20.74 5.72
C THR A 202 10.94 19.54 4.91
N TRP A 203 9.88 19.72 4.12
CA TRP A 203 9.38 18.69 3.19
C TRP A 203 10.45 18.25 2.19
N GLN A 204 11.29 19.18 1.74
CA GLN A 204 12.39 18.90 0.82
C GLN A 204 13.52 18.09 1.46
N GLU A 205 13.81 18.30 2.74
CA GLU A 205 14.78 17.46 3.46
C GLU A 205 14.24 16.03 3.61
N ALA A 206 12.94 15.89 3.95
CA ALA A 206 12.29 14.60 4.10
C ALA A 206 12.29 13.78 2.80
N SER A 207 12.26 14.43 1.63
CA SER A 207 12.27 13.73 0.34
C SER A 207 13.59 13.02 0.03
N THR A 208 14.70 13.37 0.70
CA THR A 208 16.01 12.75 0.41
C THR A 208 16.05 11.26 0.75
N ASP A 209 15.26 10.88 1.75
CA ASP A 209 15.05 9.52 2.22
C ASP A 209 13.55 9.30 2.47
N PRO A 210 12.76 9.06 1.41
CA PRO A 210 11.30 9.10 1.46
C PRO A 210 10.70 7.99 2.34
N GLY A 211 11.39 6.85 2.48
CA GLY A 211 10.94 5.72 3.28
C GLY A 211 9.49 5.31 2.98
N TRP A 212 8.79 4.83 4.02
CA TRP A 212 7.38 4.44 3.90
C TRP A 212 6.49 5.63 3.50
N CYS A 213 5.74 5.46 2.42
CA CYS A 213 4.89 6.50 1.85
C CYS A 213 3.41 6.13 1.99
N LYS A 214 2.63 6.96 2.69
CA LYS A 214 1.19 6.72 2.90
C LYS A 214 0.42 8.02 3.06
N LEU A 215 -0.81 8.06 2.54
CA LEU A 215 -1.77 9.12 2.79
C LEU A 215 -3.04 8.55 3.44
N ASP A 216 -3.56 9.24 4.44
CA ASP A 216 -4.76 8.83 5.18
C ASP A 216 -5.83 9.92 5.15
N TRP A 217 -7.08 9.53 4.92
CA TRP A 217 -8.25 10.38 4.93
C TRP A 217 -9.37 9.79 5.79
N VAL A 218 -10.25 10.67 6.25
CA VAL A 218 -11.61 10.28 6.62
C VAL A 218 -12.54 10.66 5.48
N ILE A 219 -13.38 9.72 5.05
CA ILE A 219 -14.35 9.87 3.98
C ILE A 219 -15.78 9.66 4.48
N ALA A 220 -16.74 10.26 3.77
CA ALA A 220 -18.16 10.00 3.94
C ALA A 220 -18.58 8.81 3.07
N ASP A 221 -18.96 7.72 3.71
CA ASP A 221 -19.64 6.60 3.06
C ASP A 221 -21.14 6.92 3.01
N GLU A 222 -21.56 7.55 1.92
CA GLU A 222 -22.96 7.94 1.70
C GLU A 222 -23.89 6.73 1.52
N VAL A 223 -23.36 5.59 1.07
CA VAL A 223 -24.14 4.36 0.88
C VAL A 223 -24.54 3.80 2.23
N ARG A 224 -23.60 3.80 3.18
CA ARG A 224 -23.80 3.24 4.53
C ARG A 224 -24.16 4.30 5.58
N GLY A 225 -24.18 5.57 5.21
CA GLY A 225 -24.52 6.69 6.11
C GLY A 225 -23.53 6.88 7.27
N ARG A 226 -22.25 6.54 7.07
CA ARG A 226 -21.20 6.58 8.10
C ARG A 226 -19.94 7.29 7.61
N LEU A 227 -19.02 7.57 8.53
CA LEU A 227 -17.64 7.90 8.18
C LEU A 227 -16.82 6.61 8.13
N ALA A 228 -15.87 6.55 7.20
CA ALA A 228 -14.89 5.48 7.08
C ALA A 228 -13.49 6.09 6.93
N ASN A 229 -12.45 5.36 7.35
CA ASN A 229 -11.10 5.74 6.95
C ASN A 229 -10.87 5.28 5.52
N ALA A 230 -10.06 6.04 4.79
CA ALA A 230 -9.51 5.63 3.52
C ALA A 230 -8.01 5.87 3.55
N SER A 231 -7.25 4.92 3.02
CA SER A 231 -5.80 5.00 3.01
C SER A 231 -5.24 4.69 1.63
N ASN A 232 -4.10 5.27 1.28
CA ASN A 232 -3.35 4.92 0.08
C ASN A 232 -1.88 4.75 0.44
N VAL A 233 -1.41 3.50 0.45
CA VAL A 233 0.00 3.14 0.59
C VAL A 233 0.66 3.19 -0.78
N LEU A 234 1.80 3.88 -0.88
CA LEU A 234 2.50 4.04 -2.15
C LEU A 234 3.71 3.11 -2.20
N ASP A 235 3.91 2.48 -3.35
CA ASP A 235 5.07 1.66 -3.71
C ASP A 235 5.88 2.39 -4.80
N PRO A 236 6.76 3.34 -4.41
CA PRO A 236 7.42 4.22 -5.34
C PRO A 236 8.68 3.58 -5.96
N THR A 237 8.76 3.59 -7.28
CA THR A 237 9.93 3.13 -8.03
C THR A 237 10.49 4.24 -8.93
N TRP A 238 11.79 4.20 -9.17
CA TRP A 238 12.51 5.08 -10.10
C TRP A 238 13.16 4.26 -11.22
N GLU A 239 12.96 4.68 -12.47
CA GLU A 239 13.69 4.20 -13.64
C GLU A 239 14.86 5.16 -13.95
N ASP A 240 16.09 4.65 -13.90
CA ASP A 240 17.28 5.41 -14.25
C ASP A 240 17.43 5.59 -15.78
N PRO A 241 18.34 6.45 -16.27
CA PRO A 241 18.56 6.65 -17.71
C PRO A 241 18.94 5.38 -18.49
N GLU A 242 19.47 4.37 -17.81
CA GLU A 242 19.83 3.07 -18.36
C GLU A 242 18.64 2.09 -18.41
N GLY A 243 17.50 2.46 -17.84
CA GLY A 243 16.26 1.68 -17.82
C GLY A 243 16.12 0.73 -16.62
N LYS A 244 17.01 0.82 -15.64
CA LYS A 244 16.95 0.01 -14.42
C LYS A 244 15.91 0.57 -13.46
N ILE A 245 15.08 -0.31 -12.91
CA ILE A 245 14.03 0.03 -11.95
C ILE A 245 14.54 -0.19 -10.52
N ILE A 246 14.35 0.81 -9.66
CA ILE A 246 14.89 0.83 -8.30
C ILE A 246 13.79 1.35 -7.35
N PRO A 247 13.43 0.63 -6.28
CA PRO A 247 12.54 1.15 -5.25
C PRO A 247 13.13 2.37 -4.54
N LEU A 248 12.30 3.40 -4.30
CA LEU A 248 12.75 4.63 -3.66
C LEU A 248 12.77 4.54 -2.13
N ASP A 249 11.96 3.65 -1.57
CA ASP A 249 11.86 3.30 -0.14
C ASP A 249 12.71 2.08 0.25
N GLY A 250 13.29 1.40 -0.73
CA GLY A 250 14.18 0.25 -0.55
C GLY A 250 13.49 -1.12 -0.62
N TYR A 251 12.18 -1.18 -0.92
CA TYR A 251 11.43 -2.42 -1.04
C TYR A 251 10.44 -2.35 -2.20
N LEU A 252 10.25 -3.45 -2.94
CA LEU A 252 9.21 -3.54 -3.97
C LEU A 252 8.14 -4.52 -3.48
N ASP A 253 6.92 -4.04 -3.31
CA ASP A 253 5.87 -4.84 -2.67
C ASP A 253 5.36 -5.97 -3.59
N PRO A 254 5.26 -7.22 -3.07
CA PRO A 254 4.70 -8.34 -3.81
C PRO A 254 3.17 -8.27 -3.92
N TYR A 255 2.66 -8.53 -5.12
CA TYR A 255 1.25 -8.31 -5.50
C TYR A 255 0.30 -9.47 -5.14
N PHE A 256 0.12 -9.79 -3.86
CA PHE A 256 -0.72 -10.95 -3.49
C PHE A 256 -2.17 -10.63 -3.10
N GLN A 257 -2.47 -9.39 -2.75
CA GLN A 257 -3.79 -8.99 -2.22
C GLN A 257 -4.37 -7.74 -2.89
N GLU A 258 -3.99 -7.50 -4.14
CA GLU A 258 -4.32 -6.26 -4.86
C GLU A 258 -5.37 -6.50 -5.95
N VAL A 259 -6.42 -5.66 -5.99
CA VAL A 259 -7.37 -5.57 -7.11
C VAL A 259 -7.22 -4.21 -7.79
N TYR A 260 -6.54 -4.19 -8.92
CA TYR A 260 -6.30 -3.01 -9.74
C TYR A 260 -7.57 -2.54 -10.42
N LEU A 261 -7.81 -1.23 -10.36
CA LEU A 261 -9.09 -0.66 -10.72
C LEU A 261 -9.27 -0.35 -12.21
N GLU A 262 -8.16 -0.13 -12.92
CA GLU A 262 -8.17 0.35 -14.31
C GLU A 262 -7.20 -0.46 -15.18
N ALA A 263 -7.74 -1.17 -16.17
CA ALA A 263 -6.98 -2.06 -17.06
C ALA A 263 -5.90 -1.34 -17.87
N GLU A 264 -6.02 -0.03 -18.05
CA GLU A 264 -5.02 0.83 -18.69
C GLU A 264 -3.66 0.79 -17.97
N SER A 265 -3.65 0.45 -16.67
CA SER A 265 -2.45 0.33 -15.84
C SER A 265 -1.73 -1.02 -15.97
N ILE A 266 -2.31 -2.01 -16.66
CA ILE A 266 -1.71 -3.36 -16.88
C ILE A 266 -0.28 -3.29 -17.43
N PRO A 267 0.06 -2.44 -18.43
CA PRO A 267 1.42 -2.37 -18.96
C PRO A 267 2.45 -1.90 -17.92
N LEU A 268 2.05 -1.00 -17.01
CA LEU A 268 2.90 -0.54 -15.92
C LEU A 268 3.10 -1.67 -14.91
N PHE A 269 1.99 -2.23 -14.41
CA PHE A 269 1.99 -3.35 -13.48
C PHE A 269 2.86 -4.51 -13.98
N SER A 270 2.65 -4.94 -15.23
CA SER A 270 3.39 -6.05 -15.85
C SER A 270 4.89 -5.79 -15.99
N ARG A 271 5.30 -4.51 -16.00
CA ARG A 271 6.72 -4.14 -16.01
C ARG A 271 7.30 -4.26 -14.62
N LEU A 272 6.65 -3.68 -13.61
CA LEU A 272 7.15 -3.66 -12.23
C LEU A 272 7.22 -5.06 -11.62
N VAL A 273 6.19 -5.89 -11.86
CA VAL A 273 6.16 -7.27 -11.34
C VAL A 273 7.30 -8.14 -11.89
N LYS A 274 7.83 -7.85 -13.08
CA LYS A 274 8.98 -8.60 -13.62
C LYS A 274 10.28 -8.34 -12.87
N GLU A 275 10.35 -7.24 -12.12
CA GLU A 275 11.48 -6.90 -11.28
C GLU A 275 11.42 -7.57 -9.90
N LEU A 276 10.28 -8.17 -9.54
CA LEU A 276 10.16 -8.99 -8.33
C LEU A 276 11.00 -10.26 -8.49
N THR A 277 11.97 -10.44 -7.60
CA THR A 277 12.76 -11.67 -7.52
C THR A 277 11.95 -12.77 -6.84
N GLY A 278 12.16 -14.03 -7.22
CA GLY A 278 11.43 -15.19 -6.66
C GLY A 278 11.49 -15.33 -5.13
N ASP A 279 12.52 -14.77 -4.48
CA ASP A 279 12.71 -14.80 -3.03
C ASP A 279 11.86 -13.74 -2.27
N ALA A 280 11.16 -12.84 -2.97
CA ALA A 280 10.30 -11.82 -2.34
C ALA A 280 9.07 -12.41 -1.64
N VAL A 281 8.68 -13.62 -2.06
CA VAL A 281 7.54 -14.37 -1.49
C VAL A 281 7.89 -14.96 -0.13
N ASP A 282 9.09 -15.54 0.00
CA ASP A 282 9.57 -16.13 1.25
C ASP A 282 9.69 -15.06 2.35
N GLY A 283 10.16 -13.86 2.00
CA GLY A 283 10.23 -12.72 2.94
C GLY A 283 8.87 -12.16 3.36
N TYR A 284 7.82 -12.30 2.54
CA TYR A 284 6.45 -11.91 2.87
C TYR A 284 5.77 -12.93 3.79
N VAL A 285 6.01 -14.23 3.57
CA VAL A 285 5.51 -15.31 4.44
C VAL A 285 6.12 -15.21 5.84
N ASP A 286 7.42 -14.95 5.96
CA ASP A 286 8.09 -14.78 7.25
C ASP A 286 7.51 -13.61 8.09
N GLN A 287 7.03 -12.54 7.46
CA GLN A 287 6.46 -11.38 8.16
C GLN A 287 5.03 -11.63 8.68
N LEU A 288 4.25 -12.50 8.02
CA LEU A 288 2.92 -12.88 8.48
C LEU A 288 2.96 -13.84 9.67
N GLU A 289 4.08 -14.52 9.92
CA GLU A 289 4.26 -15.39 11.10
C GLU A 289 4.57 -14.62 12.40
N ASP A 290 4.97 -13.35 12.29
CA ASP A 290 5.37 -12.49 13.42
C ASP A 290 4.28 -11.46 13.85
N GLU A 291 3.10 -11.48 13.21
CA GLU A 291 1.87 -10.76 13.64
C GLU A 291 0.89 -11.66 14.42
#